data_AF-A0A2N1W3X7-F1
#
_entry.id   AF-A0A2N1W3X7-F1
#
_cell.length_a   1.000
_cell.length_b   1.000
_cell.length_c   1.000
_cell.angle_alpha   90.00
_cell.angle_beta   90.00
_cell.angle_gamma   90.00
#
_symmetry.space_group_name_H-M   'P 1'
#
loop_
_entity.id
_entity.type
_entity.pdbx_description
1 polymer ?
#
loop_
_entity_poly.entity_id
_entity_poly.type
_entity_poly.pdbx_seq_one_letter_code
_entity_poly.pdbx_strand_id
1 'polypeptide(L)'
;MTDASRRAGFFVLEAEEYLTELQPYLTVGPGPAGERALRTVRALRGAAVMAGLDSYARATAELERLIRLIQQGTIGWTPDTQAGWRDALAVLRSLVGHAATWEAADDRTALRLASQIEALAGGAPTGTT
;
A
#
# COMPACT_ATOMS: atom_id res chain seq x y z
N MET A 1 10.80 -23.62 15.02
CA MET A 1 10.17 -22.47 14.35
C MET A 1 10.59 -21.22 15.10
N THR A 2 11.29 -20.29 14.44
CA THR A 2 11.75 -19.04 15.08
C THR A 2 10.59 -18.07 15.25
N ASP A 3 10.73 -17.09 16.15
CA ASP A 3 9.73 -16.04 16.36
C ASP A 3 9.48 -15.23 15.07
N ALA A 4 10.55 -14.91 14.34
CA ALA A 4 10.48 -14.21 13.06
C ALA A 4 9.64 -14.96 12.02
N SER A 5 9.82 -16.28 11.85
CA SER A 5 9.02 -17.06 10.91
C SER A 5 7.53 -17.12 11.29
N ARG A 6 7.21 -17.10 12.60
CA ARG A 6 5.82 -17.04 13.07
C ARG A 6 5.19 -15.70 12.72
N ARG A 7 5.89 -14.59 12.97
CA ARG A 7 5.41 -13.24 12.65
C ARG A 7 5.21 -13.05 11.15
N ALA A 8 6.15 -13.54 10.33
CA ALA A 8 6.00 -13.53 8.88
C ALA A 8 4.80 -14.34 8.40
N GLY A 9 4.59 -15.56 8.93
CA GLY A 9 3.42 -16.38 8.58
C GLY A 9 2.09 -15.72 8.95
N PHE A 10 2.00 -15.07 10.10
CA PHE A 10 0.81 -14.30 10.50
C PHE A 10 0.58 -13.11 9.57
N PHE A 11 1.63 -12.36 9.25
CA PHE A 11 1.55 -11.25 8.32
C PHE A 11 1.06 -11.68 6.93
N VAL A 12 1.56 -12.80 6.39
CA VAL A 12 1.12 -13.30 5.08
C VAL A 12 -0.39 -13.55 5.06
N LEU A 13 -0.92 -14.21 6.08
CA LEU A 13 -2.34 -14.51 6.17
C LEU A 13 -3.19 -13.22 6.18
N GLU A 14 -2.86 -12.30 7.06
CA GLU A 14 -3.60 -11.04 7.24
C GLU A 14 -3.47 -10.12 6.02
N ALA A 15 -2.26 -10.00 5.46
CA ALA A 15 -1.99 -9.10 4.35
C ALA A 15 -2.74 -9.50 3.09
N GLU A 16 -2.87 -10.80 2.81
CA GLU A 16 -3.67 -11.29 1.68
C GLU A 16 -5.15 -10.90 1.81
N GLU A 17 -5.72 -10.94 3.02
CA GLU A 17 -7.09 -10.51 3.27
C GLU A 17 -7.24 -9.01 3.03
N TYR A 18 -6.38 -8.18 3.64
CA TYR A 18 -6.44 -6.72 3.45
C TYR A 18 -6.22 -6.30 1.99
N LEU A 19 -5.27 -6.90 1.27
CA LEU A 19 -5.06 -6.61 -0.15
C LEU A 19 -6.23 -7.05 -1.02
N THR A 20 -6.92 -8.13 -0.64
CA THR A 20 -8.14 -8.58 -1.30
C THR A 20 -9.30 -7.61 -1.08
N GLU A 21 -9.42 -7.05 0.13
CA GLU A 21 -10.41 -6.00 0.42
C GLU A 21 -10.14 -4.68 -0.33
N LEU A 22 -8.87 -4.36 -0.62
CA LEU A 22 -8.48 -3.15 -1.35
C LEU A 22 -8.66 -3.27 -2.87
N GLN A 23 -8.63 -4.47 -3.43
CA GLN A 23 -8.71 -4.71 -4.87
C GLN A 23 -9.96 -4.13 -5.56
N PRO A 24 -11.18 -4.24 -4.99
CA PRO A 24 -12.41 -3.80 -5.66
C PRO A 24 -12.52 -2.28 -5.87
N TYR A 25 -11.71 -1.45 -5.20
CA TYR A 25 -11.78 0.01 -5.38
C TYR A 25 -11.42 0.49 -6.80
N LEU A 26 -10.86 -0.39 -7.64
CA LEU A 26 -10.69 -0.14 -9.07
C LEU A 26 -11.99 -0.18 -9.88
N THR A 27 -13.00 -0.91 -9.41
CA THR A 27 -14.27 -1.13 -10.12
C THR A 27 -15.45 -0.45 -9.45
N VAL A 28 -15.27 0.06 -8.22
CA VAL A 28 -16.34 0.64 -7.41
C VAL A 28 -16.24 2.16 -7.37
N GLY A 29 -17.22 2.84 -7.95
CA GLY A 29 -17.55 4.25 -7.69
C GLY A 29 -16.38 5.24 -7.89
N PRO A 30 -16.31 6.34 -7.11
CA PRO A 30 -15.28 7.38 -7.25
C PRO A 30 -13.89 6.97 -6.68
N GLY A 31 -13.61 5.67 -6.51
CA GLY A 31 -12.34 5.16 -5.97
C GLY A 31 -12.35 4.87 -4.47
N PRO A 32 -11.18 4.78 -3.80
CA PRO A 32 -11.05 4.37 -2.39
C PRO A 32 -11.52 5.42 -1.37
N ALA A 33 -12.57 6.19 -1.68
CA ALA A 33 -12.98 7.38 -0.93
C ALA A 33 -13.66 7.09 0.43
N GLY A 34 -13.76 5.83 0.87
CA GLY A 34 -14.45 5.45 2.10
C GLY A 34 -13.52 5.23 3.30
N GLU A 35 -14.05 5.41 4.51
CA GLU A 35 -13.33 5.08 5.75
C GLU A 35 -12.87 3.61 5.80
N ARG A 36 -13.61 2.70 5.16
CA ARG A 36 -13.23 1.28 5.08
C ARG A 36 -11.85 1.11 4.43
N ALA A 37 -11.59 1.78 3.31
CA ALA A 37 -10.29 1.70 2.63
C ALA A 37 -9.15 2.18 3.55
N LEU A 38 -9.36 3.29 4.27
CA LEU A 38 -8.39 3.81 5.24
C LEU A 38 -8.16 2.87 6.43
N ARG A 39 -9.21 2.22 6.94
CA ARG A 39 -9.07 1.23 8.01
C ARG A 39 -8.30 0.00 7.52
N THR A 40 -8.65 -0.54 6.36
CA THR A 40 -7.99 -1.71 5.77
C THR A 40 -6.50 -1.45 5.52
N VAL A 41 -6.12 -0.31 4.92
CA VAL A 41 -4.70 0.01 4.67
C VAL A 41 -3.92 0.25 5.97
N ARG A 42 -4.56 0.80 7.01
CA ARG A 42 -3.93 0.96 8.34
C ARG A 42 -3.70 -0.37 9.03
N ALA A 43 -4.65 -1.30 8.92
CA ALA A 43 -4.51 -2.64 9.45
C ALA A 43 -3.35 -3.38 8.76
N LEU A 44 -3.27 -3.30 7.42
CA LEU A 44 -2.15 -3.82 6.64
C LEU A 44 -0.80 -3.27 7.10
N ARG A 45 -0.70 -1.94 7.30
CA ARG A 45 0.52 -1.32 7.82
C ARG A 45 0.86 -1.82 9.23
N GLY A 46 -0.13 -1.93 10.10
CA GLY A 46 0.05 -2.45 11.47
C GLY A 46 0.59 -3.88 11.47
N ALA A 47 0.04 -4.74 10.61
CA ALA A 47 0.52 -6.11 10.44
C ALA A 47 2.00 -6.15 9.98
N ALA A 48 2.38 -5.28 9.03
CA ALA A 48 3.77 -5.17 8.57
C ALA A 48 4.74 -4.72 9.68
N VAL A 49 4.33 -3.73 10.50
CA VAL A 49 5.12 -3.27 11.66
C VAL A 49 5.29 -4.41 12.67
N MET A 50 4.23 -5.15 12.99
CA MET A 50 4.33 -6.29 13.91
C MET A 50 5.24 -7.41 13.37
N ALA A 51 5.35 -7.53 12.05
CA ALA A 51 6.27 -8.47 11.40
C ALA A 51 7.73 -7.99 11.34
N GLY A 52 7.99 -6.71 11.64
CA GLY A 52 9.31 -6.08 11.49
C GLY A 52 9.68 -5.76 10.03
N LEU A 53 8.68 -5.57 9.16
CA LEU A 53 8.84 -5.26 7.74
C LEU A 53 8.68 -3.75 7.52
N ASP A 54 9.63 -2.96 8.01
CA ASP A 54 9.53 -1.49 8.07
C ASP A 54 9.40 -0.83 6.69
N SER A 55 10.11 -1.34 5.69
CA SER A 55 10.07 -0.84 4.32
C SER A 55 8.71 -1.11 3.66
N TYR A 56 8.10 -2.27 3.92
CA TYR A 56 6.73 -2.58 3.52
C TYR A 56 5.75 -1.62 4.21
N ALA A 57 5.86 -1.46 5.52
CA ALA A 57 5.02 -0.54 6.29
C ALA A 57 5.10 0.90 5.76
N ARG A 58 6.28 1.34 5.32
CA ARG A 58 6.47 2.64 4.67
C ARG A 58 5.70 2.74 3.35
N ALA A 59 5.80 1.73 2.47
CA ALA A 59 5.04 1.71 1.22
C ALA A 59 3.52 1.76 1.48
N THR A 60 3.03 1.01 2.46
CA THR A 60 1.62 1.04 2.87
C THR A 60 1.20 2.40 3.43
N ALA A 61 2.09 3.11 4.12
CA ALA A 61 1.82 4.46 4.61
C ALA A 61 1.63 5.47 3.47
N GLU A 62 2.41 5.36 2.39
CA GLU A 62 2.20 6.20 1.19
C GLU A 62 0.89 5.84 0.47
N LEU A 63 0.51 4.56 0.44
CA LEU A 63 -0.80 4.15 -0.08
C LEU A 63 -1.94 4.78 0.74
N GLU A 64 -1.83 4.76 2.07
CA GLU A 64 -2.79 5.44 2.97
C GLU A 64 -2.86 6.96 2.70
N ARG A 65 -1.72 7.60 2.43
CA ARG A 65 -1.66 9.01 2.03
C ARG A 65 -2.38 9.25 0.71
N LEU A 66 -2.15 8.42 -0.31
CA LEU A 66 -2.84 8.52 -1.60
C LEU A 66 -4.36 8.44 -1.43
N ILE A 67 -4.85 7.49 -0.62
CA ILE A 67 -6.29 7.36 -0.32
C ILE A 67 -6.84 8.65 0.29
N ARG A 68 -6.12 9.26 1.25
CA ARG A 68 -6.55 10.54 1.86
C ARG A 68 -6.62 11.67 0.83
N LEU A 69 -5.64 11.78 -0.06
CA LEU A 69 -5.61 12.84 -1.07
C LEU A 69 -6.75 12.69 -2.08
N ILE A 70 -7.10 11.46 -2.43
CA ILE A 70 -8.29 11.16 -3.25
C ILE A 70 -9.57 11.54 -2.50
N GLN A 71 -9.70 11.17 -1.22
CA GLN A 71 -10.85 11.53 -0.38
C GLN A 71 -11.05 13.04 -0.25
N GLN A 72 -9.95 13.79 -0.16
CA GLN A 72 -9.95 15.25 -0.05
C GLN A 72 -10.19 15.94 -1.41
N GLY A 73 -10.23 15.19 -2.51
CA GLY A 73 -10.32 15.74 -3.87
C GLY A 73 -9.05 16.45 -4.34
N THR A 74 -7.94 16.36 -3.58
CA THR A 74 -6.64 16.91 -3.98
C THR A 74 -6.08 16.20 -5.21
N ILE A 75 -6.36 14.91 -5.33
CA ILE A 75 -6.00 14.09 -6.49
C ILE A 75 -7.28 13.47 -7.04
N GLY A 76 -7.48 13.60 -8.36
CA GLY A 76 -8.59 12.94 -9.04
C GLY A 76 -8.34 11.44 -9.20
N TRP A 77 -9.41 10.64 -9.12
CA TRP A 77 -9.36 9.20 -9.43
C TRP A 77 -9.36 8.93 -10.94
N THR A 78 -8.32 9.42 -11.62
CA THR A 78 -8.11 9.32 -13.07
C THR A 78 -7.53 7.96 -13.48
N PRO A 79 -7.53 7.60 -14.78
CA PRO A 79 -6.92 6.37 -15.26
C PRO A 79 -5.46 6.17 -14.80
N ASP A 80 -4.67 7.25 -14.72
CA ASP A 80 -3.27 7.19 -14.27
C ASP A 80 -3.16 6.79 -12.80
N THR A 81 -3.98 7.42 -11.93
CA THR A 81 -4.00 7.08 -10.49
C THR A 81 -4.57 5.68 -10.24
N GLN A 82 -5.52 5.23 -11.06
CA GLN A 82 -6.04 3.86 -11.04
C GLN A 82 -4.97 2.84 -11.46
N ALA A 83 -4.18 3.14 -12.49
CA ALA A 83 -3.06 2.30 -12.90
C ALA A 83 -2.02 2.20 -11.78
N GLY A 84 -1.62 3.34 -11.20
CA GLY A 84 -0.70 3.39 -10.08
C GLY A 84 -1.20 2.62 -8.84
N TRP A 85 -2.49 2.71 -8.53
CA TRP A 85 -3.11 1.91 -7.47
C TRP A 85 -3.02 0.41 -7.75
N ARG A 86 -3.36 -0.02 -8.97
CA ARG A 86 -3.31 -1.43 -9.38
C ARG A 86 -1.89 -1.98 -9.27
N ASP A 87 -0.91 -1.23 -9.76
CA ASP A 87 0.49 -1.61 -9.72
C ASP A 87 1.00 -1.67 -8.28
N ALA A 88 0.60 -0.72 -7.43
CA ALA A 88 0.94 -0.73 -6.01
C ALA A 88 0.41 -1.97 -5.30
N LEU A 89 -0.86 -2.34 -5.51
CA LEU A 89 -1.43 -3.56 -4.91
C LEU A 89 -0.73 -4.82 -5.42
N ALA A 90 -0.36 -4.87 -6.70
CA ALA A 90 0.36 -6.01 -7.28
C ALA A 90 1.76 -6.17 -6.66
N VAL A 91 2.52 -5.07 -6.52
CA VAL A 91 3.85 -5.10 -5.90
C VAL A 91 3.75 -5.47 -4.41
N LEU A 92 2.79 -4.91 -3.67
CA LEU A 92 2.55 -5.27 -2.27
C LEU A 92 2.23 -6.75 -2.12
N ARG A 93 1.41 -7.33 -3.02
CA ARG A 93 1.10 -8.76 -2.98
C ARG A 93 2.32 -9.63 -3.29
N SER A 94 3.14 -9.22 -4.27
CA SER A 94 4.41 -9.92 -4.55
C SER A 94 5.33 -9.94 -3.33
N LEU A 95 5.45 -8.81 -2.62
CA LEU A 95 6.29 -8.69 -1.43
C LEU A 95 5.77 -9.53 -0.26
N VAL A 96 4.44 -9.68 -0.12
CA VAL A 96 3.85 -10.58 0.89
C VAL A 96 4.37 -12.01 0.72
N GLY A 97 4.48 -12.50 -0.52
CA GLY A 97 5.04 -13.83 -0.81
C GLY A 97 6.49 -14.03 -0.34
N HIS A 98 7.24 -12.94 -0.14
CA HIS A 98 8.65 -12.99 0.29
C HIS A 98 8.83 -12.75 1.80
N ALA A 99 7.76 -12.48 2.56
CA ALA A 99 7.84 -12.07 3.97
C ALA A 99 8.63 -13.04 4.87
N ALA A 100 8.59 -14.35 4.58
CA ALA A 100 9.33 -15.35 5.37
C ALA A 100 10.83 -15.42 5.05
N THR A 101 11.24 -14.90 3.90
CA THR A 101 12.61 -14.91 3.37
C THR A 101 13.00 -13.50 2.91
N TRP A 102 12.66 -12.49 3.71
CA TRP A 102 12.84 -11.09 3.35
C TRP A 102 14.32 -10.73 3.23
N GLU A 103 14.69 -10.10 2.13
CA GLU A 103 16.06 -9.69 1.82
C GLU A 103 16.15 -8.21 1.44
N ALA A 104 17.38 -7.70 1.33
CA ALA A 104 17.65 -6.31 0.94
C ALA A 104 17.11 -5.94 -0.46
N ALA A 105 16.82 -6.92 -1.32
CA ALA A 105 16.13 -6.68 -2.59
C ALA A 105 14.65 -6.33 -2.40
N ASP A 106 14.00 -6.92 -1.41
CA ASP A 106 12.61 -6.65 -1.06
C ASP A 106 12.47 -5.26 -0.44
N ASP A 107 13.42 -4.86 0.43
CA ASP A 107 13.50 -3.50 0.96
C ASP A 107 13.59 -2.46 -0.15
N ARG A 108 14.50 -2.65 -1.12
CA ARG A 108 14.62 -1.74 -2.27
C ARG A 108 13.35 -1.68 -3.09
N THR A 109 12.67 -2.80 -3.25
CA THR A 109 11.40 -2.87 -4.00
C THR A 109 10.29 -2.11 -3.27
N ALA A 110 10.14 -2.31 -1.96
CA ALA A 110 9.17 -1.62 -1.13
C ALA A 110 9.42 -0.11 -1.06
N LEU A 111 10.68 0.31 -0.89
CA LEU A 111 11.05 1.73 -0.87
C LEU A 111 10.84 2.41 -2.23
N ARG A 112 11.17 1.72 -3.32
CA ARG A 112 10.87 2.23 -4.68
C ARG A 112 9.37 2.40 -4.87
N LEU A 113 8.56 1.43 -4.43
CA LEU A 113 7.11 1.55 -4.48
C LEU A 113 6.61 2.76 -3.68
N ALA A 114 7.15 2.99 -2.48
CA ALA A 114 6.81 4.15 -1.67
C ALA A 114 7.06 5.46 -2.44
N SER A 115 8.24 5.61 -3.06
CA SER A 115 8.56 6.78 -3.90
C SER A 115 7.66 6.92 -5.13
N GLN A 116 7.25 5.81 -5.75
CA GLN A 116 6.31 5.84 -6.88
C GLN A 116 4.93 6.34 -6.45
N ILE A 117 4.40 5.85 -5.31
CA ILE A 117 3.13 6.32 -4.77
C ILE A 117 3.22 7.80 -4.36
N GLU A 118 4.34 8.20 -3.76
CA GLU A 118 4.60 9.60 -3.42
C GLU A 118 4.63 10.50 -4.66
N ALA A 119 5.24 10.07 -5.76
CA ALA A 119 5.25 10.82 -7.01
C ALA A 119 3.85 10.96 -7.61
N LEU A 120 3.02 9.92 -7.56
CA LEU A 120 1.61 9.99 -7.92
C LEU A 120 0.85 10.98 -7.01
N ALA A 121 1.22 11.03 -5.74
CA ALA A 121 0.67 11.94 -4.75
C ALA A 121 1.12 13.41 -4.91
N GLY A 122 2.26 13.64 -5.55
CA GLY A 122 2.88 14.95 -5.77
C GLY A 122 2.66 15.54 -7.17
N GLY A 123 1.92 14.85 -8.06
CA GLY A 123 1.68 15.26 -9.45
C GLY A 123 0.71 16.42 -9.66
N ALA A 124 0.21 17.06 -8.60
CA ALA A 124 -0.50 18.33 -8.74
C ALA A 124 0.54 19.45 -8.91
N PRO A 125 0.47 20.29 -9.97
CA PRO A 125 1.32 21.47 -10.03
C PRO A 125 1.07 22.29 -8.78
N THR A 126 2.14 22.55 -8.02
CA THR A 126 2.18 23.67 -7.07
C THR A 126 1.71 24.89 -7.84
N GLY A 127 0.46 25.30 -7.57
CA GLY A 127 -0.16 26.43 -8.23
C GLY A 127 0.71 27.65 -8.09
N THR A 128 1.02 28.25 -9.24
CA THR A 128 1.46 29.64 -9.35
C THR A 128 0.52 30.53 -8.54
N THR A 129 1.05 31.27 -7.57
CA THR A 129 0.51 32.57 -7.18
C THR A 129 1.67 33.45 -6.76
#